data_AF-A0A948YU06-F1
#
_entry.id   AF-A0A948YU06-F1
#
_cell.length_a   1.000
_cell.length_b   1.000
_cell.length_c   1.000
_cell.angle_alpha   90.00
_cell.angle_beta   90.00
_cell.angle_gamma   90.00
#
_symmetry.space_group_name_H-M   'P 1'
#
loop_
_entity.id
_entity.type
_entity.pdbx_description
1 polymer ?
#
loop_
_entity_poly.entity_id
_entity_poly.type
_entity_poly.pdbx_seq_one_letter_code
_entity_poly.pdbx_strand_id
1 'polypeptide(L)'
;MKCPKCKKELSEKIKIGDVKIDRCPKCGGLWFEKDELRLAKDKQAPEARWVDVEIKDKSINWFQFDFWKDKIKFKVKKGMKYCPIDEIPLYQVNYGDTPIKIDVCGICFGIWLDKGEFKKITDYIKNKAEYETLYNYAKNLALETKEIFVGPESVKSEVADLLMLIKLLKYKLMAQHPELVRLISSLPFTK
;
A
#
# COMPACT_ATOMS: atom_id res chain seq x y z
N MET A 1 -12.11 -0.05 -25.90
CA MET A 1 -12.18 1.11 -24.97
C MET A 1 -11.17 2.19 -25.39
N LYS A 2 -11.51 3.48 -25.30
CA LYS A 2 -10.58 4.59 -25.65
C LYS A 2 -9.83 5.12 -24.43
N CYS A 3 -8.53 5.33 -24.56
CA CYS A 3 -7.68 5.89 -23.51
C CYS A 3 -8.21 7.26 -23.02
N PRO A 4 -8.50 7.44 -21.72
CA PRO A 4 -8.99 8.70 -21.17
C PRO A 4 -8.05 9.88 -21.41
N LYS A 5 -6.73 9.63 -21.49
CA LYS A 5 -5.67 10.64 -21.66
C LYS A 5 -5.38 11.01 -23.11
N CYS A 6 -5.17 10.03 -23.99
CA CYS A 6 -4.70 10.27 -25.36
C CYS A 6 -5.67 9.79 -26.45
N LYS A 7 -6.86 9.30 -26.05
CA LYS A 7 -7.95 8.83 -26.92
C LYS A 7 -7.64 7.65 -27.86
N LYS A 8 -6.40 7.14 -27.86
CA LYS A 8 -6.02 5.89 -28.55
C LYS A 8 -6.71 4.68 -27.93
N GLU A 9 -6.95 3.65 -28.72
CA GLU A 9 -7.50 2.39 -28.23
C GLU A 9 -6.62 1.74 -27.14
N LEU A 10 -7.27 1.24 -26.08
CA LEU A 10 -6.66 0.41 -25.05
C LEU A 10 -6.62 -1.03 -25.56
N SER A 11 -5.60 -1.37 -26.35
CA SER A 11 -5.47 -2.68 -26.99
C SER A 11 -4.44 -3.60 -26.30
N GLU A 12 -3.56 -3.06 -25.46
CA GLU A 12 -2.62 -3.86 -24.69
C GLU A 12 -3.27 -4.33 -23.39
N LYS A 13 -3.14 -5.62 -23.07
CA LYS A 13 -3.49 -6.18 -21.77
C LYS A 13 -2.22 -6.53 -21.03
N ILE A 14 -2.08 -6.06 -19.78
CA ILE A 14 -1.01 -6.50 -18.88
C ILE A 14 -1.58 -7.41 -17.81
N LYS A 15 -0.78 -8.37 -17.36
CA LYS A 15 -1.16 -9.29 -16.30
C LYS A 15 -0.37 -8.98 -15.04
N ILE A 16 -1.05 -8.71 -13.94
CA ILE A 16 -0.44 -8.56 -12.61
C ILE A 16 -1.00 -9.69 -11.75
N GLY A 17 -0.19 -10.73 -11.55
CA GLY A 17 -0.67 -12.00 -10.99
C GLY A 17 -1.69 -12.66 -11.93
N ASP A 18 -2.94 -12.71 -11.49
CA ASP A 18 -4.13 -13.20 -12.20
C ASP A 18 -5.03 -12.09 -12.75
N VAL A 19 -4.78 -10.83 -12.40
CA VAL A 19 -5.57 -9.66 -12.80
C VAL A 19 -5.16 -9.17 -14.19
N LYS A 20 -6.13 -8.91 -15.07
CA LYS A 20 -5.92 -8.47 -16.46
C LYS A 20 -6.26 -6.98 -16.61
N ILE A 21 -5.25 -6.13 -16.72
CA ILE A 21 -5.42 -4.69 -16.74
C ILE A 21 -5.26 -4.15 -18.16
N ASP A 22 -6.11 -3.22 -18.56
CA ASP A 22 -6.01 -2.51 -19.84
C ASP A 22 -4.90 -1.47 -19.79
N ARG A 23 -4.00 -1.51 -20.77
CA ARG A 23 -2.90 -0.57 -20.93
C ARG A 23 -3.01 0.18 -22.24
N CYS A 24 -2.74 1.48 -22.18
CA CYS A 24 -2.63 2.29 -23.38
C CYS A 24 -1.24 2.12 -24.02
N PRO A 25 -1.13 1.67 -25.29
CA PRO A 25 0.15 1.52 -25.97
C PRO A 25 0.88 2.85 -26.21
N LYS A 26 0.15 3.98 -26.25
CA LYS A 26 0.73 5.31 -26.53
C LYS A 26 1.24 6.01 -25.28
N CYS A 27 0.42 6.11 -24.23
CA CYS A 27 0.80 6.86 -23.03
C CYS A 27 1.25 5.98 -21.87
N GLY A 28 1.06 4.65 -21.95
CA GLY A 28 1.40 3.70 -20.89
C GLY A 28 0.53 3.82 -19.63
N GLY A 29 -0.60 4.53 -19.71
CA GLY A 29 -1.59 4.58 -18.62
C GLY A 29 -2.38 3.28 -18.53
N LEU A 30 -2.96 3.04 -17.36
CA LEU A 30 -3.63 1.80 -16.98
C LEU A 30 -5.07 2.08 -16.61
N TRP A 31 -5.97 1.23 -17.09
CA TRP A 31 -7.37 1.21 -16.68
C TRP A 31 -7.64 -0.05 -15.88
N PHE A 32 -8.15 0.16 -14.67
CA PHE A 32 -8.56 -0.88 -13.73
C PHE A 32 -10.09 -0.85 -13.67
N GLU A 33 -10.71 -1.99 -13.91
CA GLU A 33 -12.12 -2.17 -13.58
C GLU A 33 -12.32 -2.18 -12.06
N LYS A 34 -13.58 -2.28 -11.65
CA LYS A 34 -13.94 -2.37 -10.24
C LYS A 34 -13.16 -3.50 -9.57
N ASP A 35 -12.60 -3.22 -8.38
CA ASP A 35 -11.78 -4.14 -7.57
C ASP A 35 -10.41 -4.56 -8.15
N GLU A 36 -10.13 -4.35 -9.44
CA GLU A 36 -8.88 -4.79 -10.05
C GLU A 36 -7.64 -4.12 -9.45
N LEU A 37 -7.72 -2.84 -9.10
CA LEU A 37 -6.60 -2.13 -8.46
C LEU A 37 -6.24 -2.76 -7.10
N ARG A 38 -7.25 -3.14 -6.31
CA ARG A 38 -7.06 -3.81 -5.02
C ARG A 38 -6.41 -5.17 -5.23
N LEU A 39 -6.95 -5.99 -6.14
CA LEU A 39 -6.38 -7.30 -6.44
C LEU A 39 -4.95 -7.20 -6.99
N ALA A 40 -4.66 -6.23 -7.87
CA ALA A 40 -3.34 -6.04 -8.43
C ALA A 40 -2.30 -5.64 -7.35
N LYS A 41 -2.69 -4.81 -6.39
CA LYS A 41 -1.86 -4.45 -5.22
C LYS A 41 -1.59 -5.67 -4.34
N ASP A 42 -2.62 -6.43 -4.00
CA ASP A 42 -2.52 -7.64 -3.18
C ASP A 42 -1.51 -8.65 -3.76
N LYS A 43 -1.46 -8.77 -5.10
CA LYS A 43 -0.52 -9.66 -5.77
C LYS A 43 0.90 -9.10 -5.83
N GLN A 44 1.06 -7.78 -5.86
CA GLN A 44 2.37 -7.14 -5.99
C GLN A 44 3.06 -6.86 -4.65
N ALA A 45 2.29 -6.78 -3.57
CA ALA A 45 2.77 -6.67 -2.20
C ALA A 45 1.93 -7.54 -1.24
N PRO A 46 1.99 -8.88 -1.33
CA PRO A 46 1.26 -9.77 -0.41
C PRO A 46 1.57 -9.50 1.07
N GLU A 47 2.83 -9.16 1.37
CA GLU A 47 3.34 -8.74 2.67
C GLU A 47 2.81 -7.38 3.13
N ALA A 48 2.04 -6.69 2.32
CA ALA A 48 1.46 -5.39 2.65
C ALA A 48 -0.05 -5.36 2.42
N ARG A 49 -0.67 -6.54 2.28
CA ARG A 49 -2.13 -6.69 2.14
C ARG A 49 -2.90 -6.02 3.28
N TRP A 50 -2.37 -6.05 4.51
CA TRP A 50 -2.97 -5.38 5.67
C TRP A 50 -2.77 -3.86 5.68
N VAL A 51 -1.92 -3.35 4.80
CA VAL A 51 -1.60 -1.91 4.63
C VAL A 51 -2.45 -1.28 3.55
N ASP A 52 -3.34 -2.07 2.93
CA ASP A 52 -4.54 -1.50 2.37
C ASP A 52 -5.11 -0.51 3.38
N VAL A 53 -5.50 0.65 2.89
CA VAL A 53 -6.18 1.66 3.71
C VAL A 53 -7.57 1.11 4.03
N GLU A 54 -7.64 -0.03 4.71
CA GLU A 54 -8.62 -0.38 5.73
C GLU A 54 -8.00 0.17 7.02
N ILE A 55 -8.19 1.43 7.33
CA ILE A 55 -9.37 1.81 8.11
C ILE A 55 -9.55 0.81 9.26
N LYS A 56 -8.91 1.11 10.40
CA LYS A 56 -9.21 0.49 11.70
C LYS A 56 -10.63 0.78 12.22
N ASP A 57 -11.40 1.54 11.46
CA ASP A 57 -12.80 1.82 11.73
C ASP A 57 -13.69 0.78 11.04
N LYS A 58 -14.40 -0.03 11.84
CA LYS A 58 -15.39 -1.03 11.37
C LYS A 58 -16.57 -0.41 10.59
N SER A 59 -16.50 0.88 10.26
CA SER A 59 -17.46 1.66 9.49
C SER A 59 -17.12 1.80 8.01
N ILE A 60 -15.90 1.45 7.56
CA ILE A 60 -15.56 1.59 6.13
C ILE A 60 -15.46 0.24 5.45
N ASN A 61 -16.65 -0.26 5.15
CA ASN A 61 -16.88 -1.03 3.96
C ASN A 61 -16.42 -0.17 2.76
N TRP A 62 -15.52 -0.65 1.89
CA TRP A 62 -15.20 0.05 0.64
C TRP A 62 -16.47 0.25 -0.24
N PHE A 63 -17.50 -0.55 0.03
CA PHE A 63 -18.87 -0.45 -0.49
C PHE A 63 -19.76 0.60 0.20
N GLN A 64 -19.40 1.10 1.38
CA GLN A 64 -20.02 2.23 2.10
C GLN A 64 -19.08 3.42 2.16
N PHE A 65 -18.23 3.60 1.15
CA PHE A 65 -17.67 4.93 0.97
C PHE A 65 -18.83 5.90 0.74
N ASP A 66 -19.03 6.75 1.73
CA ASP A 66 -19.44 8.14 1.62
C ASP A 66 -18.48 8.93 0.68
N PHE A 67 -18.21 8.40 -0.53
CA PHE A 67 -17.59 9.12 -1.66
C PHE A 67 -18.32 10.44 -1.95
N TRP A 68 -19.53 10.61 -1.39
CA TRP A 68 -20.44 11.73 -1.58
C TRP A 68 -20.55 12.69 -0.38
N LYS A 69 -19.95 12.43 0.80
CA LYS A 69 -20.02 13.40 1.92
C LYS A 69 -19.07 14.57 1.74
N ASP A 70 -17.85 14.31 1.25
CA ASP A 70 -16.88 15.36 0.95
C ASP A 70 -17.03 15.88 -0.48
N LYS A 71 -18.18 16.50 -0.78
CA LYS A 71 -18.41 17.28 -2.02
C LYS A 71 -17.32 18.36 -2.26
N ILE A 72 -16.51 18.66 -1.24
CA ILE A 72 -15.51 19.74 -1.18
C ILE A 72 -14.15 19.33 -1.79
N LYS A 73 -13.89 18.02 -2.02
CA LYS A 73 -12.59 17.56 -2.55
C LYS A 73 -12.57 17.31 -4.07
N PHE A 74 -13.73 17.31 -4.73
CA PHE A 74 -13.84 17.17 -6.18
C PHE A 74 -13.48 18.46 -6.90
N LYS A 75 -12.18 18.74 -7.04
CA LYS A 75 -11.70 19.85 -7.86
C LYS A 75 -11.82 19.47 -9.34
N VAL A 76 -12.95 19.82 -9.96
CA VAL A 76 -13.14 19.75 -11.41
C VAL A 76 -12.15 20.69 -12.10
N LYS A 77 -11.06 20.13 -12.67
CA LYS A 77 -10.08 20.89 -13.45
C LYS A 77 -10.43 20.86 -14.94
N LYS A 78 -10.12 21.94 -15.67
CA LYS A 78 -10.22 22.03 -17.13
C LYS A 78 -9.30 20.97 -17.78
N GLY A 79 -9.81 20.18 -18.72
CA GLY A 79 -9.09 19.05 -19.35
C GLY A 79 -9.48 17.66 -18.82
N MET A 80 -10.77 17.45 -18.49
CA MET A 80 -11.27 16.23 -17.84
C MET A 80 -11.06 14.98 -18.71
N LYS A 81 -10.50 13.93 -18.09
CA LYS A 81 -10.51 12.57 -18.62
C LYS A 81 -11.94 12.01 -18.54
N TYR A 82 -12.30 11.15 -19.47
CA TYR A 82 -13.63 10.52 -19.52
C TYR A 82 -13.51 9.02 -19.29
N CYS A 83 -14.47 8.45 -18.59
CA CYS A 83 -14.61 7.02 -18.41
C CYS A 83 -14.70 6.35 -19.78
N PRO A 84 -13.87 5.33 -20.08
CA PRO A 84 -13.92 4.61 -21.34
C PRO A 84 -15.12 3.65 -21.47
N ILE A 85 -15.87 3.45 -20.38
CA ILE A 85 -17.05 2.57 -20.30
C ILE A 85 -18.32 3.44 -20.28
N ASP A 86 -18.45 4.33 -19.30
CA ASP A 86 -19.67 5.11 -19.07
C ASP A 86 -19.69 6.46 -19.79
N GLU A 87 -18.58 6.88 -20.40
CA GLU A 87 -18.43 8.17 -21.09
C GLU A 87 -18.74 9.41 -20.22
N ILE A 88 -18.66 9.28 -18.89
CA ILE A 88 -18.76 10.40 -17.94
C ILE A 88 -17.39 10.95 -17.53
N PRO A 89 -17.29 12.20 -17.05
CA PRO A 89 -16.04 12.72 -16.51
C PRO A 89 -15.50 11.88 -15.36
N LEU A 90 -14.21 11.56 -15.39
CA LEU A 90 -13.52 10.96 -14.26
C LEU A 90 -13.19 12.03 -13.20
N TYR A 91 -13.31 11.64 -11.95
CA TYR A 91 -13.00 12.47 -10.81
C TYR A 91 -11.59 12.23 -10.31
N GLN A 92 -10.78 13.28 -10.26
CA GLN A 92 -9.44 13.20 -9.70
C GLN A 92 -9.48 13.28 -8.17
N VAL A 93 -9.01 12.24 -7.49
CA VAL A 93 -8.89 12.17 -6.04
C VAL A 93 -7.49 11.75 -5.62
N ASN A 94 -7.12 12.01 -4.37
CA ASN A 94 -5.88 11.47 -3.80
C ASN A 94 -6.10 10.01 -3.39
N TYR A 95 -5.07 9.18 -3.55
CA TYR A 95 -5.07 7.81 -3.06
C TYR A 95 -4.82 7.80 -1.55
N GLY A 96 -5.87 7.64 -0.75
CA GLY A 96 -5.82 7.77 0.71
C GLY A 96 -5.24 9.14 1.11
N ASP A 97 -4.33 9.14 2.09
CA ASP A 97 -3.62 10.34 2.55
C ASP A 97 -2.36 10.67 1.73
N THR A 98 -2.16 10.01 0.58
CA THR A 98 -0.96 10.23 -0.25
C THR A 98 -1.17 11.38 -1.24
N PRO A 99 -0.10 12.03 -1.72
CA PRO A 99 -0.18 13.00 -2.81
C PRO A 99 -0.40 12.36 -4.19
N ILE A 100 -0.53 11.03 -4.27
CA ILE A 100 -0.73 10.31 -5.53
C ILE A 100 -2.17 10.54 -5.97
N LYS A 101 -2.35 11.01 -7.20
CA LYS A 101 -3.67 11.30 -7.77
C LYS A 101 -4.13 10.13 -8.62
N ILE A 102 -5.41 9.79 -8.50
CA ILE A 102 -6.06 8.76 -9.28
C ILE A 102 -7.34 9.35 -9.87
N ASP A 103 -7.74 8.89 -11.05
CA ASP A 103 -8.99 9.34 -11.67
C ASP A 103 -10.04 8.21 -11.59
N VAL A 104 -11.20 8.49 -10.98
CA VAL A 104 -12.22 7.48 -10.63
C VAL A 104 -13.54 7.77 -11.33
N CYS A 105 -14.19 6.74 -11.84
CA CYS A 105 -15.55 6.84 -12.38
C CYS A 105 -16.59 6.76 -11.24
N GLY A 106 -17.56 7.68 -11.23
CA GLY A 106 -18.65 7.68 -10.25
C GLY A 106 -19.78 6.67 -10.51
N ILE A 107 -19.75 5.97 -11.66
CA ILE A 107 -20.78 4.99 -12.05
C ILE A 107 -20.23 3.56 -11.97
N CYS A 108 -19.27 3.20 -12.83
CA CYS A 108 -18.71 1.84 -12.83
C CYS A 108 -17.62 1.60 -11.77
N PHE A 109 -17.19 2.64 -11.05
CA PHE A 109 -16.07 2.58 -10.10
C PHE A 109 -14.72 2.17 -10.72
N GLY A 110 -14.60 2.25 -12.05
CA GLY A 110 -13.33 2.05 -12.75
C GLY A 110 -12.32 3.17 -12.43
N ILE A 111 -11.04 2.81 -12.41
CA ILE A 111 -9.94 3.68 -12.01
C ILE A 111 -8.94 3.79 -13.16
N TRP A 112 -8.59 5.03 -13.49
CA TRP A 112 -7.49 5.33 -14.40
C TRP A 112 -6.27 5.79 -13.62
N LEU A 113 -5.12 5.18 -13.96
CA LEU A 113 -3.80 5.57 -13.48
C LEU A 113 -2.91 5.97 -14.66
N ASP A 114 -2.27 7.13 -14.56
CA ASP A 114 -1.23 7.53 -15.50
C ASP A 114 0.03 6.67 -15.32
N LYS A 115 0.87 6.65 -16.37
CA LYS A 115 2.11 5.88 -16.38
C LYS A 115 2.95 6.15 -15.14
N GLY A 116 3.25 5.09 -14.38
CA GLY A 116 4.07 5.14 -13.17
C GLY A 116 3.33 5.43 -11.87
N GLU A 117 2.05 5.84 -11.90
CA GLU A 117 1.27 6.05 -10.67
C GLU A 117 1.04 4.74 -9.92
N PHE A 118 0.76 3.65 -10.63
CA PHE A 118 0.64 2.33 -10.02
C PHE A 118 1.89 1.91 -9.24
N LYS A 119 3.08 2.15 -9.81
CA LYS A 119 4.35 1.88 -9.13
C LYS A 119 4.51 2.71 -7.85
N LYS A 120 4.13 4.00 -7.88
CA LYS A 120 4.16 4.85 -6.68
C LYS A 120 3.24 4.32 -5.59
N ILE A 121 2.06 3.83 -5.96
CA ILE A 121 1.11 3.22 -5.02
C ILE A 121 1.74 1.98 -4.39
N THR A 122 2.33 1.08 -5.19
CA THR A 122 2.95 -0.14 -4.67
C THR A 122 4.17 0.14 -3.79
N ASP A 123 5.01 1.09 -4.17
CA ASP A 123 6.18 1.49 -3.39
C ASP A 123 5.75 2.10 -2.04
N TYR A 124 4.71 2.96 -2.05
CA TYR A 124 4.15 3.53 -0.82
C TYR A 124 3.65 2.44 0.15
N ILE A 125 2.89 1.48 -0.36
CA ILE A 125 2.30 0.40 0.45
C ILE A 125 3.40 -0.47 1.08
N LYS A 126 4.44 -0.82 0.31
CA LYS A 126 5.59 -1.59 0.81
C LYS A 126 6.35 -0.85 1.91
N ASN A 127 6.69 0.42 1.67
CA ASN A 127 7.41 1.24 2.65
C ASN A 127 6.60 1.40 3.94
N LYS A 128 5.28 1.59 3.83
CA LYS A 128 4.41 1.69 5.01
C LYS A 128 4.32 0.36 5.75
N ALA A 129 4.29 -0.78 5.06
CA ALA A 129 4.34 -2.11 5.68
C ALA A 129 5.64 -2.34 6.44
N GLU A 130 6.78 -1.99 5.85
CA GLU A 130 8.08 -2.10 6.50
C GLU A 130 8.16 -1.23 7.76
N TYR A 131 7.69 0.02 7.67
CA TYR A 131 7.63 0.92 8.82
C TYR A 131 6.72 0.41 9.94
N GLU A 132 5.49 -0.01 9.63
CA GLU A 132 4.57 -0.53 10.64
C GLU A 132 5.06 -1.84 11.25
N THR A 133 5.72 -2.69 10.46
CA THR A 133 6.37 -3.92 10.96
C THR A 133 7.49 -3.58 11.94
N LEU A 134 8.37 -2.63 11.59
CA LEU A 134 9.46 -2.20 12.45
C LEU A 134 8.95 -1.49 13.73
N TYR A 135 7.91 -0.67 13.62
CA TYR A 135 7.29 0.00 14.77
C TYR A 135 6.65 -1.00 15.73
N ASN A 136 5.85 -1.95 15.21
CA ASN A 136 5.24 -3.00 16.02
C ASN A 136 6.29 -3.90 16.66
N TYR A 137 7.37 -4.21 15.93
CA TYR A 137 8.53 -4.91 16.47
C TYR A 137 9.15 -4.17 17.67
N ALA A 138 9.49 -2.88 17.50
CA ALA A 138 10.09 -2.07 18.54
C ALA A 138 9.17 -1.90 19.76
N LYS A 139 7.87 -1.73 19.52
CA LYS A 139 6.85 -1.63 20.56
C LYS A 139 6.73 -2.92 21.38
N ASN A 140 6.66 -4.08 20.72
CA ASN A 140 6.56 -5.36 21.42
C ASN A 140 7.83 -5.66 22.21
N LEU A 141 9.01 -5.38 21.65
CA LEU A 141 10.27 -5.52 22.37
C LEU A 141 10.29 -4.61 23.63
N ALA A 142 9.83 -3.37 23.51
CA ALA A 142 9.75 -2.46 24.67
C ALA A 142 8.76 -2.95 25.75
N LEU A 143 7.63 -3.55 25.34
CA LEU A 143 6.66 -4.13 26.27
C LEU A 143 7.22 -5.39 26.97
N GLU A 144 7.81 -6.32 26.22
CA GLU A 144 8.46 -7.52 26.77
C GLU A 144 9.62 -7.13 27.71
N THR A 145 10.43 -6.12 27.32
CA THR A 145 11.51 -5.61 28.18
C THR A 145 10.98 -4.93 29.44
N LYS A 146 9.76 -4.38 29.42
CA LYS A 146 9.15 -3.78 30.61
C LYS A 146 8.85 -4.84 31.68
N GLU A 147 8.49 -6.05 31.28
CA GLU A 147 8.24 -7.16 32.21
C GLU A 147 9.53 -7.64 32.89
N ILE A 148 10.66 -7.54 32.18
CA ILE A 148 12.00 -7.89 32.68
C ILE A 148 12.49 -6.94 33.79
N PHE A 149 11.99 -5.71 33.89
CA PHE A 149 12.39 -4.78 34.97
C PHE A 149 11.41 -4.72 36.15
N VAL A 150 10.30 -5.47 36.08
CA VAL A 150 9.22 -5.48 37.09
C VAL A 150 9.01 -6.88 37.70
N GLY A 151 9.79 -7.88 37.26
CA GLY A 151 9.72 -9.26 37.74
C GLY A 151 10.34 -9.47 39.14
N PRO A 152 10.00 -10.58 39.82
CA PRO A 152 10.56 -10.94 41.13
C PRO A 152 11.95 -11.60 41.05
N GLU A 153 12.50 -11.80 39.85
CA GLU A 153 13.75 -12.51 39.63
C GLU A 153 14.98 -11.60 39.72
N SER A 154 16.17 -12.20 39.68
CA SER A 154 17.42 -11.43 39.69
C SER A 154 17.66 -10.80 38.31
N VAL A 155 18.11 -9.54 38.30
CA VAL A 155 18.48 -8.77 37.09
C VAL A 155 19.34 -9.55 36.08
N LYS A 156 20.13 -10.53 36.56
CA LYS A 156 21.00 -11.37 35.72
C LYS A 156 20.25 -12.42 34.89
N SER A 157 19.21 -13.06 35.42
CA SER A 157 18.38 -14.03 34.67
C SER A 157 17.50 -13.29 33.66
N GLU A 158 16.92 -12.19 34.10
CA GLU A 158 16.12 -11.25 33.32
C GLU A 158 16.86 -10.70 32.08
N VAL A 159 18.13 -10.30 32.21
CA VAL A 159 18.94 -9.86 31.06
C VAL A 159 19.27 -11.01 30.10
N ALA A 160 19.41 -12.25 30.60
CA ALA A 160 19.68 -13.41 29.74
C ALA A 160 18.47 -13.76 28.86
N ASP A 161 17.26 -13.64 29.39
CA ASP A 161 16.01 -13.87 28.66
C ASP A 161 15.80 -12.79 27.58
N LEU A 162 16.08 -11.52 27.89
CA LEU A 162 16.08 -10.45 26.89
C LEU A 162 17.05 -10.74 25.73
N LEU A 163 18.26 -11.19 26.06
CA LEU A 163 19.28 -11.52 25.06
C LEU A 163 18.85 -12.73 24.20
N MET A 164 18.18 -13.72 24.79
CA MET A 164 17.62 -14.84 24.05
C MET A 164 16.50 -14.40 23.11
N LEU A 165 15.58 -13.54 23.57
CA LEU A 165 14.51 -12.97 22.75
C LEU A 165 15.07 -12.14 21.60
N ILE A 166 16.01 -11.23 21.85
CA ILE A 166 16.71 -10.46 20.82
C ILE A 166 17.37 -11.39 19.80
N LYS A 167 17.97 -12.50 20.25
CA LYS A 167 18.62 -13.48 19.37
C LYS A 167 17.62 -14.23 18.50
N LEU A 168 16.51 -14.73 19.06
CA LEU A 168 15.44 -15.37 18.30
C LEU A 168 14.77 -14.41 17.30
N LEU A 169 14.54 -13.17 17.73
CA LEU A 169 14.00 -12.10 16.90
C LEU A 169 14.94 -11.76 15.74
N LYS A 170 16.26 -11.68 16.00
CA LYS A 170 17.28 -11.51 14.96
C LYS A 170 17.20 -12.61 13.90
N TYR A 171 17.06 -13.88 14.32
CA TYR A 171 16.91 -15.00 13.39
C TYR A 171 15.60 -14.94 12.60
N LYS A 172 14.49 -14.55 13.23
CA LYS A 172 13.20 -14.37 12.54
C LYS A 172 13.26 -13.26 11.49
N LEU A 173 13.88 -12.12 11.83
CA LEU A 173 14.08 -11.00 10.90
C LEU A 173 14.99 -11.40 9.72
N MET A 174 16.07 -12.14 10.00
CA MET A 174 16.96 -12.72 8.98
C MET A 174 16.24 -13.63 8.00
N ALA A 175 15.31 -14.46 8.50
CA ALA A 175 14.55 -15.38 7.67
C ALA A 175 13.47 -14.67 6.83
N GLN A 176 12.79 -13.66 7.39
CA GLN A 176 11.62 -13.03 6.76
C GLN A 176 11.96 -11.79 5.89
N HIS A 177 13.02 -11.05 6.24
CA HIS A 177 13.40 -9.81 5.57
C HIS A 177 14.94 -9.71 5.37
N PRO A 178 15.51 -10.53 4.47
CA PRO A 178 16.96 -10.61 4.29
C PRO A 178 17.61 -9.29 3.85
N GLU A 179 16.91 -8.44 3.09
CA GLU A 179 17.43 -7.14 2.65
C GLU A 179 17.52 -6.11 3.80
N LEU A 180 16.57 -6.13 4.75
CA LEU A 180 16.64 -5.26 5.95
C LEU A 180 17.83 -5.63 6.84
N VAL A 181 18.12 -6.92 6.99
CA VAL A 181 19.31 -7.38 7.74
C VAL A 181 20.61 -6.93 7.07
N ARG A 182 20.66 -6.97 5.74
CA ARG A 182 21.83 -6.50 4.99
C ARG A 182 22.07 -5.01 5.22
N LEU A 183 21.00 -4.21 5.22
CA LEU A 183 21.03 -2.78 5.52
C LEU A 183 21.48 -2.50 6.96
N ILE A 184 20.90 -3.18 7.94
CA ILE A 184 21.26 -3.00 9.37
C ILE A 184 22.71 -3.42 9.64
N SER A 185 23.18 -4.51 9.02
CA SER A 185 24.56 -4.99 9.16
C SER A 185 25.59 -4.09 8.47
N SER A 186 25.14 -3.21 7.57
CA SER A 186 25.99 -2.20 6.91
C SER A 186 26.05 -0.88 7.66
N LEU A 187 25.27 -0.71 8.74
CA LEU A 187 25.31 0.50 9.55
C LEU A 187 26.53 0.49 10.50
N PRO A 188 27.25 1.62 10.62
CA PRO A 188 28.53 1.72 11.33
C PRO A 188 28.45 1.52 12.85
N PHE A 189 27.25 1.29 13.40
CA PHE A 189 27.00 1.08 14.83
C PHE A 189 26.98 -0.41 15.23
N THR A 190 27.31 -1.33 14.33
CA THR A 190 27.54 -2.76 14.64
C THR A 190 29.04 -3.08 14.67
N LYS A 191 29.75 -2.49 15.63
CA LYS A 191 31.04 -2.98 16.11
C LYS A 191 31.01 -3.10 17.62
#